data_AF-A0A2H4VS18-F1
#
_entry.id   AF-A0A2H4VS18-F1
#
_cell.length_a   1.000
_cell.length_b   1.000
_cell.length_c   1.000
_cell.angle_alpha   90.00
_cell.angle_beta   90.00
_cell.angle_gamma   90.00
#
_symmetry.space_group_name_H-M   'P 1'
#
loop_
_entity.id
_entity.type
_entity.pdbx_description
1 polymer ?
#
loop_
_entity_poly.entity_id
_entity_poly.type
_entity_poly.pdbx_seq_one_letter_code
_entity_poly.pdbx_strand_id
1 'polypeptide(L)'
;MIEKKTVFILGAGASVPYGYPTGLKLRKQIIENLDVNKRTVNIELPNLLLRTILLQEKYDESTEFKTNLLESRRSSVDAFLENRENFCAIGKLAITCGIIESEKSEKGPWDWFEYLHDAELAHCHSVEEYCQNNNVNFITFNAHLPVLVQLFNINWIAFPNQFTPLLKVNWKNLT
;
A
#
# COMPACT_ATOMS: atom_id res chain seq x y z
N MET A 1 18.75 20.27 -3.04
CA MET A 1 18.67 19.87 -4.45
C MET A 1 19.59 18.68 -4.67
N ILE A 2 19.05 17.53 -5.08
CA ILE A 2 19.82 16.32 -5.38
C ILE A 2 20.52 16.47 -6.74
N GLU A 3 21.82 16.75 -6.73
CA GLU A 3 22.59 17.06 -7.96
C GLU A 3 22.95 15.81 -8.78
N LYS A 4 23.13 14.67 -8.11
CA LYS A 4 23.50 13.40 -8.75
C LYS A 4 22.26 12.68 -9.27
N LYS A 5 22.43 12.00 -10.41
CA LYS A 5 21.43 11.02 -10.91
C LYS A 5 21.12 10.00 -9.82
N THR A 6 19.90 10.08 -9.29
CA THR A 6 19.44 9.33 -8.12
C THR A 6 18.11 8.68 -8.44
N VAL A 7 17.97 7.41 -8.06
CA VAL A 7 16.71 6.68 -8.18
C VAL A 7 16.32 6.19 -6.79
N PHE A 8 15.18 6.64 -6.29
CA PHE A 8 14.56 6.15 -5.07
C PHE A 8 13.74 4.90 -5.39
N ILE A 9 14.03 3.78 -4.72
CA ILE A 9 13.27 2.54 -4.82
C ILE A 9 12.57 2.32 -3.49
N LEU A 10 11.25 2.44 -3.48
CA LEU A 10 10.42 2.51 -2.28
C LEU A 10 9.49 1.30 -2.18
N GLY A 11 9.40 0.73 -0.97
CA GLY A 11 8.47 -0.35 -0.61
C GLY A 11 7.62 0.03 0.60
N ALA A 12 6.81 -0.89 1.15
CA ALA A 12 5.84 -0.59 2.22
C ALA A 12 6.45 0.06 3.48
N GLY A 13 7.75 -0.18 3.72
CA GLY A 13 8.51 0.46 4.79
C GLY A 13 8.55 1.99 4.71
N ALA A 14 8.49 2.55 3.50
CA ALA A 14 8.48 3.99 3.26
C ALA A 14 7.32 4.70 3.99
N SER A 15 6.15 4.05 4.03
CA SER A 15 4.90 4.63 4.55
C SER A 15 4.62 4.31 6.02
N VAL A 16 5.53 3.59 6.70
CA VAL A 16 5.39 3.23 8.12
C VAL A 16 5.25 4.45 9.04
N PRO A 17 5.99 5.57 8.84
CA PRO A 17 5.79 6.77 9.65
C PRO A 17 4.37 7.35 9.57
N TYR A 18 3.66 7.10 8.47
CA TYR A 18 2.26 7.52 8.26
C TYR A 18 1.23 6.48 8.75
N GLY A 19 1.64 5.56 9.64
CA GLY A 19 0.74 4.59 10.23
C GLY A 19 0.42 3.38 9.34
N TYR A 20 0.92 3.34 8.10
CA TYR A 20 0.70 2.20 7.21
C TYR A 20 1.54 0.98 7.64
N PRO A 21 0.99 -0.24 7.53
CA PRO A 21 1.71 -1.44 7.91
C PRO A 21 2.78 -1.81 6.88
N THR A 22 3.86 -2.44 7.34
CA THR A 22 4.73 -3.21 6.43
C THR A 22 3.97 -4.42 5.87
N GLY A 23 4.43 -5.01 4.77
CA GLY A 23 3.79 -6.21 4.21
C GLY A 23 3.67 -7.37 5.22
N LEU A 24 4.66 -7.53 6.11
CA LEU A 24 4.60 -8.54 7.18
C LEU A 24 3.57 -8.18 8.26
N LYS A 25 3.47 -6.90 8.65
CA LYS A 25 2.47 -6.43 9.61
C LYS A 25 1.06 -6.55 9.03
N LEU A 26 0.87 -6.18 7.77
CA LEU A 26 -0.40 -6.30 7.05
C LEU A 26 -0.84 -7.76 6.97
N ARG A 27 0.06 -8.67 6.61
CA ARG A 27 -0.23 -10.11 6.61
C ARG A 27 -0.74 -10.59 7.97
N LYS A 28 -0.09 -10.18 9.07
CA LYS A 28 -0.53 -10.54 10.42
C LYS A 28 -1.92 -9.96 10.72
N GLN A 29 -2.13 -8.67 10.44
CA GLN A 29 -3.42 -8.01 10.65
C GLN A 29 -4.55 -8.68 9.88
N ILE A 30 -4.32 -9.07 8.62
CA ILE A 30 -5.30 -9.82 7.82
C ILE A 30 -5.69 -11.14 8.50
N ILE A 31 -4.70 -11.94 8.92
CA ILE A 31 -4.95 -13.22 9.59
C ILE A 31 -5.77 -13.03 10.87
N GLU A 32 -5.50 -11.97 11.62
CA GLU A 32 -6.22 -11.62 12.85
C GLU A 32 -7.63 -11.11 12.57
N ASN A 33 -7.80 -10.28 11.54
CA ASN A 33 -9.10 -9.74 11.14
C ASN A 33 -10.06 -10.84 10.66
N LEU A 34 -9.51 -11.89 10.05
CA LEU A 34 -10.23 -13.08 9.60
C LEU A 34 -10.41 -14.14 10.71
N ASP A 35 -10.04 -13.85 11.96
CA ASP A 35 -10.27 -14.76 13.08
C ASP A 35 -11.60 -14.49 13.77
N VAL A 36 -12.56 -15.41 13.60
CA VAL A 36 -13.88 -15.33 14.24
C VAL A 36 -13.83 -15.38 15.77
N ASN A 37 -12.78 -15.97 16.35
CA ASN A 37 -12.64 -16.07 17.80
C ASN A 37 -12.04 -14.81 18.42
N LYS A 38 -11.42 -13.94 17.61
CA LYS A 38 -10.90 -12.65 18.09
C LYS A 38 -12.02 -11.64 18.14
N ARG A 39 -12.50 -11.38 19.36
CA ARG A 39 -13.32 -10.20 19.66
C ARG A 39 -12.45 -8.96 19.57
N THR A 40 -12.67 -8.15 18.54
CA THR A 40 -12.07 -6.82 18.46
C THR A 40 -13.07 -5.83 19.05
N VAL A 41 -12.67 -5.20 20.14
CA VAL A 41 -13.43 -4.14 20.80
C VAL A 41 -13.00 -2.82 20.17
N ASN A 42 -13.95 -1.92 19.88
CA ASN A 42 -13.72 -0.59 19.26
C ASN A 42 -13.24 -0.60 17.81
N ILE A 43 -13.99 -1.22 16.90
CA ILE A 43 -13.76 -1.09 15.44
C ILE A 43 -14.65 0.02 14.87
N GLU A 44 -14.05 0.94 14.12
CA GLU A 44 -14.79 2.01 13.46
C GLU A 44 -15.43 1.55 12.14
N LEU A 45 -16.55 2.19 11.76
CA LEU A 45 -17.16 2.09 10.43
C LEU A 45 -16.28 2.96 9.49
N PRO A 46 -15.36 2.37 8.71
CA PRO A 46 -15.65 1.38 7.66
C PRO A 46 -15.04 -0.03 7.87
N ASN A 47 -14.11 -0.19 8.80
CA ASN A 47 -13.47 -1.47 9.07
C ASN A 47 -14.49 -2.52 9.54
N LEU A 48 -15.46 -2.11 10.36
CA LEU A 48 -16.54 -2.96 10.84
C LEU A 48 -17.35 -3.58 9.68
N LEU A 49 -17.70 -2.80 8.65
CA LEU A 49 -18.45 -3.30 7.50
C LEU A 49 -17.65 -4.33 6.71
N LEU A 50 -16.38 -4.04 6.44
CA LEU A 50 -15.51 -4.97 5.73
C LEU A 50 -15.33 -6.27 6.51
N ARG A 51 -15.18 -6.20 7.84
CA ARG A 51 -15.12 -7.40 8.68
C ARG A 51 -16.43 -8.18 8.67
N THR A 52 -17.58 -7.53 8.69
CA THR A 52 -18.87 -8.21 8.56
C THR A 52 -18.98 -8.95 7.23
N ILE A 53 -18.62 -8.32 6.10
CA ILE A 53 -18.61 -8.97 4.79
C ILE A 53 -17.67 -10.19 4.81
N LEU A 54 -16.45 -10.03 5.32
CA LEU A 54 -15.45 -11.11 5.37
C LEU A 54 -15.90 -12.27 6.28
N LEU A 55 -16.46 -11.99 7.46
CA LEU A 55 -16.75 -12.99 8.49
C LEU A 55 -18.16 -13.58 8.41
N GLN A 56 -19.09 -12.96 7.67
CA GLN A 56 -20.47 -13.44 7.55
C GLN A 56 -20.82 -13.79 6.11
N GLU A 57 -20.69 -12.84 5.18
CA GLU A 57 -21.12 -13.04 3.78
C GLU A 57 -20.15 -13.92 2.98
N LYS A 58 -18.85 -13.79 3.25
CA LYS A 58 -17.76 -14.51 2.58
C LYS A 58 -17.04 -15.48 3.50
N TYR A 59 -17.72 -16.04 4.49
CA TYR A 59 -17.11 -16.84 5.55
C TYR A 59 -16.23 -17.99 5.03
N ASP A 60 -16.73 -18.77 4.07
CA ASP A 60 -15.99 -19.93 3.53
C ASP A 60 -14.74 -19.48 2.74
N GLU A 61 -14.90 -18.50 1.85
CA GLU A 61 -13.78 -17.90 1.09
C GLU A 61 -12.71 -17.30 2.03
N SER A 62 -13.14 -16.59 3.07
CA SER A 62 -12.28 -15.99 4.09
C SER A 62 -11.51 -17.04 4.88
N THR A 63 -12.17 -18.13 5.26
CA THR A 63 -11.57 -19.23 6.02
C THR A 63 -10.55 -19.97 5.18
N GLU A 64 -10.88 -20.26 3.92
CA GLU A 64 -9.97 -20.88 2.96
C GLU A 64 -8.76 -19.97 2.70
N PHE A 65 -8.99 -18.67 2.47
CA PHE A 65 -7.95 -17.69 2.25
C PHE A 65 -7.00 -17.57 3.45
N LYS A 66 -7.54 -17.46 4.68
CA LYS A 66 -6.75 -17.38 5.91
C LYS A 66 -5.85 -18.61 6.07
N THR A 67 -6.40 -19.79 5.87
CA THR A 67 -5.67 -21.07 6.00
C THR A 67 -4.54 -21.14 4.97
N ASN A 68 -4.83 -20.86 3.70
CA ASN A 68 -3.83 -20.84 2.64
C ASN A 68 -2.74 -19.78 2.87
N LEU A 69 -3.10 -18.58 3.33
CA LEU A 69 -2.15 -17.51 3.62
C LEU A 69 -1.21 -17.87 4.79
N LEU A 70 -1.74 -18.54 5.82
CA LEU A 70 -0.96 -19.07 6.95
C LEU A 70 0.05 -20.11 6.49
N GLU A 71 -0.39 -21.07 5.67
CA GLU A 71 0.42 -22.21 5.23
C GLU A 71 1.43 -21.87 4.13
N SER A 72 1.17 -20.84 3.32
CA SER A 72 2.00 -20.48 2.16
C SER A 72 3.45 -20.09 2.47
N ARG A 73 3.78 -19.77 3.73
CA ARG A 73 5.07 -19.22 4.18
C ARG A 73 5.55 -17.97 3.42
N ARG A 74 4.67 -17.31 2.66
CA ARG A 74 4.99 -16.06 1.97
C ARG A 74 5.13 -14.90 2.96
N SER A 75 6.09 -14.02 2.70
CA SER A 75 6.44 -12.90 3.57
C SER A 75 5.44 -11.74 3.51
N SER A 76 4.66 -11.63 2.43
CA SER A 76 3.60 -10.64 2.24
C SER A 76 2.35 -11.26 1.62
N VAL A 77 1.23 -10.55 1.73
CA VAL A 77 -0.03 -10.91 1.05
C VAL A 77 0.08 -10.76 -0.47
N ASP A 78 0.83 -9.78 -0.97
CA ASP A 78 1.06 -9.61 -2.42
C ASP A 78 1.79 -10.82 -3.02
N ALA A 79 2.86 -11.29 -2.36
CA ALA A 79 3.61 -12.48 -2.78
C ALA A 79 2.79 -13.78 -2.64
N PHE A 80 1.74 -13.77 -1.81
CA PHE A 80 0.78 -14.86 -1.73
C PHE A 80 -0.22 -14.81 -2.90
N LEU A 81 -0.69 -13.63 -3.27
CA LEU A 81 -1.65 -13.41 -4.34
C LEU A 81 -1.05 -13.55 -5.74
N GLU A 82 0.28 -13.48 -5.86
CA GLU A 82 1.01 -13.67 -7.12
C GLU A 82 0.63 -15.01 -7.78
N ASN A 83 0.01 -14.93 -8.96
CA ASN A 83 -0.51 -16.06 -9.73
C ASN A 83 -1.63 -16.89 -9.06
N ARG A 84 -2.34 -16.32 -8.08
CA ARG A 84 -3.49 -16.98 -7.41
C ARG A 84 -4.79 -16.23 -7.67
N GLU A 85 -5.29 -16.31 -8.89
CA GLU A 85 -6.50 -15.60 -9.33
C GLU A 85 -7.72 -15.88 -8.46
N ASN A 86 -7.87 -17.13 -7.98
CA ASN A 86 -8.98 -17.54 -7.11
C ASN A 86 -9.04 -16.76 -5.79
N PHE A 87 -7.90 -16.23 -5.31
CA PHE A 87 -7.83 -15.46 -4.07
C PHE A 87 -7.79 -13.94 -4.30
N CYS A 88 -7.84 -13.48 -5.55
CA CYS A 88 -7.69 -12.05 -5.87
C CYS A 88 -8.78 -11.18 -5.22
N ALA A 89 -10.05 -11.57 -5.37
CA ALA A 89 -11.18 -10.78 -4.85
C ALA A 89 -11.18 -10.71 -3.32
N ILE A 90 -11.08 -11.87 -2.66
CA ILE A 90 -11.05 -11.94 -1.20
C ILE A 90 -9.77 -11.31 -0.62
N GLY A 91 -8.63 -11.45 -1.31
CA GLY A 91 -7.37 -10.84 -0.94
C GLY A 91 -7.42 -9.32 -0.96
N LYS A 92 -8.08 -8.71 -1.96
CA LYS A 92 -8.30 -7.26 -2.02
C LYS A 92 -9.13 -6.79 -0.82
N LEU A 93 -10.26 -7.45 -0.53
CA LEU A 93 -11.10 -7.10 0.61
C LEU A 93 -10.34 -7.22 1.94
N ALA A 94 -9.57 -8.29 2.11
CA ALA A 94 -8.73 -8.51 3.29
C ALA A 94 -7.64 -7.42 3.44
N ILE A 95 -6.95 -7.08 2.35
CA ILE A 95 -5.98 -5.98 2.32
C ILE A 95 -6.63 -4.66 2.71
N THR A 96 -7.76 -4.31 2.09
CA THR A 96 -8.50 -3.09 2.40
C THR A 96 -8.88 -3.05 3.88
N CYS A 97 -9.42 -4.15 4.42
CA CYS A 97 -9.73 -4.27 5.84
C CYS A 97 -8.49 -4.07 6.74
N GLY A 98 -7.31 -4.49 6.30
CA GLY A 98 -6.05 -4.31 7.05
C GLY A 98 -5.47 -2.89 7.02
N ILE A 99 -5.81 -2.07 6.03
CA ILE A 99 -5.21 -0.74 5.81
C ILE A 99 -6.15 0.44 6.03
N ILE A 100 -7.47 0.22 6.03
CA ILE A 100 -8.46 1.30 6.03
C ILE A 100 -8.41 2.18 7.29
N GLU A 101 -7.91 1.63 8.42
CA GLU A 101 -7.70 2.41 9.64
C GLU A 101 -6.48 3.33 9.53
N SER A 102 -5.48 2.97 8.71
CA SER A 102 -4.29 3.79 8.48
C SER A 102 -4.61 5.05 7.67
N GLU A 103 -5.73 5.10 6.94
CA GLU A 103 -6.18 6.30 6.24
C GLU A 103 -6.63 7.41 7.19
N LYS A 104 -6.95 7.06 8.44
CA LYS A 104 -7.31 8.01 9.51
C LYS A 104 -6.09 8.50 10.28
N SER A 105 -4.90 7.96 10.00
CA SER A 105 -3.67 8.38 10.65
C SER A 105 -3.47 9.87 10.39
N GLU A 106 -3.53 10.67 11.45
CA GLU A 106 -2.91 11.99 11.41
C GLU A 106 -1.42 11.82 11.12
N LYS A 107 -0.87 12.77 10.36
CA LYS A 107 0.51 12.72 9.86
C LYS A 107 1.45 12.35 11.01
N GLY A 108 2.31 11.36 10.77
CA GLY A 108 3.38 11.03 11.71
C GLY A 108 4.29 12.24 11.96
N PRO A 109 5.12 12.21 13.02
CA PRO A 109 6.08 13.28 13.27
C PRO A 109 7.01 13.46 12.05
N TRP A 110 7.49 14.70 11.84
CA TRP A 110 8.50 15.09 10.84
C TRP A 110 9.36 13.92 10.37
N ASP A 111 9.00 13.36 9.22
CA ASP A 111 9.67 12.20 8.65
C ASP A 111 10.47 12.55 7.40
N TRP A 112 11.05 11.53 6.77
CA TRP A 112 11.86 11.70 5.58
C TRP A 112 11.07 12.14 4.35
N PHE A 113 9.77 11.85 4.28
CA PHE A 113 8.90 12.26 3.18
C PHE A 113 8.47 13.72 3.33
N GLU A 114 8.17 14.17 4.55
CA GLU A 114 7.93 15.57 4.86
C GLU A 114 9.19 16.40 4.65
N TYR A 115 10.36 15.91 5.10
CA TYR A 115 11.64 16.55 4.80
C TYR A 115 11.90 16.64 3.29
N LEU A 116 11.69 15.55 2.55
CA LEU A 116 11.85 15.54 1.10
C LEU A 116 10.87 16.54 0.45
N HIS A 117 9.63 16.57 0.92
CA HIS A 117 8.64 17.52 0.44
C HIS A 117 9.10 18.96 0.67
N ASP A 118 9.45 19.32 1.90
CA ASP A 118 9.77 20.70 2.26
C ASP A 118 11.12 21.17 1.71
N ALA A 119 12.12 20.29 1.70
CA ALA A 119 13.46 20.64 1.22
C ALA A 119 13.59 20.63 -0.30
N GLU A 120 12.78 19.84 -1.01
CA GLU A 120 12.96 19.59 -2.45
C GLU A 120 11.72 19.89 -3.29
N LEU A 121 10.51 19.69 -2.79
CA LEU A 121 9.27 19.75 -3.58
C LEU A 121 8.39 20.96 -3.30
N ALA A 122 8.54 21.65 -2.16
CA ALA A 122 7.75 22.82 -1.79
C ALA A 122 7.88 23.99 -2.79
N HIS A 123 8.92 23.96 -3.63
CA HIS A 123 9.16 24.94 -4.69
C HIS A 123 8.75 24.46 -6.08
N CYS A 124 8.17 23.26 -6.19
CA CYS A 124 7.68 22.66 -7.44
C CYS A 124 6.15 22.57 -7.40
N HIS A 125 5.50 22.68 -8.56
CA HIS A 125 4.05 22.54 -8.67
C HIS A 125 3.58 21.08 -8.71
N SER A 126 4.50 20.14 -9.00
CA SER A 126 4.24 18.70 -9.03
C SER A 126 5.51 17.87 -8.87
N VAL A 127 5.36 16.58 -8.53
CA VAL A 127 6.49 15.63 -8.52
C VAL A 127 7.00 15.36 -9.93
N GLU A 128 6.13 15.38 -10.94
CA GLU A 128 6.54 15.25 -12.34
C GLU A 128 7.47 16.39 -12.76
N GLU A 129 7.12 17.63 -12.39
CA GLU A 129 7.98 18.79 -12.61
C GLU A 129 9.32 18.64 -11.89
N TYR A 130 9.30 18.21 -10.62
CA TYR A 130 10.53 17.96 -9.88
C TYR A 130 11.39 16.90 -10.57
N CYS A 131 10.83 15.78 -11.01
CA CYS A 131 11.58 14.72 -11.70
C CYS A 131 12.06 15.13 -13.10
N GLN A 132 11.39 16.07 -13.77
CA GLN A 132 11.86 16.61 -15.06
C GLN A 132 13.00 17.60 -14.88
N ASN A 133 12.91 18.44 -13.86
CA ASN A 133 13.86 19.51 -13.58
C ASN A 133 15.05 19.05 -12.74
N ASN A 134 14.96 17.88 -12.10
CA ASN A 134 16.01 17.29 -11.28
C ASN A 134 16.40 15.89 -11.80
N ASN A 135 17.62 15.47 -11.51
CA ASN A 135 18.12 14.14 -11.88
C ASN A 135 17.59 13.02 -10.96
N VAL A 136 16.31 13.09 -10.56
CA VAL A 136 15.70 12.21 -9.56
C VAL A 136 14.54 11.43 -10.18
N ASN A 137 14.48 10.13 -9.90
CA ASN A 137 13.34 9.28 -10.25
C ASN A 137 12.87 8.47 -9.04
N PHE A 138 11.58 8.10 -9.05
CA PHE A 138 10.97 7.26 -8.02
C PHE A 138 10.40 5.98 -8.64
N ILE A 139 10.65 4.84 -7.99
CA ILE A 139 10.06 3.54 -8.31
C ILE A 139 9.39 3.02 -7.03
N THR A 140 8.10 2.67 -7.11
CA THR A 140 7.32 2.12 -6.00
C THR A 140 6.52 0.91 -6.45
N PHE A 141 6.31 -0.05 -5.55
CA PHE A 141 5.63 -1.32 -5.83
C PHE A 141 4.36 -1.54 -4.96
N ASN A 142 3.95 -0.56 -4.16
CA ASN A 142 2.94 -0.78 -3.12
C ASN A 142 1.48 -0.50 -3.52
N ALA A 143 0.56 -1.25 -2.90
CA ALA A 143 -0.87 -0.96 -2.77
C ALA A 143 -1.18 0.26 -1.88
N HIS A 144 -0.18 0.85 -1.21
CA HIS A 144 -0.29 2.04 -0.34
C HIS A 144 -0.16 3.37 -1.09
N LEU A 145 -0.59 3.38 -2.36
CA LEU A 145 -0.58 4.57 -3.21
C LEU A 145 -1.26 5.81 -2.59
N PRO A 146 -2.25 5.74 -1.67
CA PRO A 146 -2.86 6.94 -1.10
C PRO A 146 -1.89 7.91 -0.42
N VAL A 147 -0.82 7.43 0.24
CA VAL A 147 0.18 8.31 0.88
C VAL A 147 1.01 9.06 -0.15
N LEU A 148 1.49 8.34 -1.18
CA LEU A 148 2.24 8.97 -2.26
C LEU A 148 1.35 9.93 -3.04
N VAL A 149 0.08 9.58 -3.28
CA VAL A 149 -0.89 10.46 -3.95
C VAL A 149 -1.22 11.69 -3.09
N GLN A 150 -1.41 11.55 -1.78
CA GLN A 150 -1.69 12.68 -0.88
C GLN A 150 -0.50 13.62 -0.68
N LEU A 151 0.72 13.09 -0.64
CA LEU A 151 1.93 13.91 -0.45
C LEU A 151 2.45 14.51 -1.76
N PHE A 152 2.17 13.87 -2.91
CA PHE A 152 2.79 14.22 -4.19
C PHE A 152 1.81 14.53 -5.34
N ASN A 153 0.51 14.50 -5.09
CA ASN A 153 -0.54 14.83 -6.06
C ASN A 153 -0.46 14.02 -7.37
N ILE A 154 -0.07 12.75 -7.27
CA ILE A 154 0.15 11.85 -8.42
C ILE A 154 -1.18 11.26 -8.91
N ASN A 155 -1.44 11.30 -10.22
CA ASN A 155 -2.64 10.72 -10.82
C ASN A 155 -2.62 9.18 -10.86
N TRP A 156 -3.72 8.56 -10.44
CA TRP A 156 -3.94 7.11 -10.48
C TRP A 156 -4.27 6.62 -11.90
N ILE A 157 -3.53 5.63 -12.41
CA ILE A 157 -3.96 4.80 -13.55
C ILE A 157 -4.07 3.35 -13.05
N ALA A 158 -5.30 2.89 -12.81
CA ALA A 158 -5.59 1.47 -12.58
C ALA A 158 -5.37 0.70 -13.88
N PHE A 159 -4.49 -0.30 -13.85
CA PHE A 159 -4.52 -1.37 -14.85
C PHE A 159 -5.50 -2.44 -14.39
N PRO A 160 -6.54 -2.80 -15.17
CA PRO A 160 -7.62 -3.66 -14.71
C PRO A 160 -7.20 -5.09 -14.35
N ASN A 161 -6.06 -5.60 -14.83
CA ASN A 161 -5.82 -7.05 -14.90
C ASN A 161 -4.44 -7.56 -14.44
N GLN A 162 -3.62 -6.77 -13.73
CA GLN A 162 -2.34 -7.29 -13.19
C GLN A 162 -2.06 -6.68 -11.80
N PHE A 163 -1.66 -7.52 -10.84
CA PHE A 163 -1.25 -7.16 -9.47
C PHE A 163 0.09 -6.41 -9.42
N THR A 164 0.30 -5.49 -10.35
CA THR A 164 1.48 -4.61 -10.40
C THR A 164 1.07 -3.25 -10.93
N PRO A 165 1.02 -2.20 -10.08
CA PRO A 165 1.12 -0.84 -10.58
C PRO A 165 2.59 -0.62 -10.94
N LEU A 166 2.97 -0.96 -12.17
CA LEU A 166 4.16 -0.36 -12.79
C LEU A 166 3.80 1.07 -13.15
N LEU A 167 4.09 2.03 -12.27
CA LEU A 167 4.29 3.41 -12.69
C LEU A 167 5.56 3.43 -13.57
N LYS A 168 5.37 3.31 -14.89
CA LYS A 168 6.41 3.65 -15.87
C LYS A 168 6.54 5.16 -15.89
N VAL A 169 7.43 5.71 -15.05
CA VAL A 169 7.96 7.05 -15.30
C VAL A 169 8.85 6.98 -16.55
N ASN A 170 8.61 7.93 -17.44
CA ASN A 170 9.03 8.06 -18.83
C ASN A 170 10.42 7.45 -19.18
N TRP A 171 10.43 6.37 -19.98
CA TRP A 171 11.65 5.73 -20.50
C TRP A 171 12.36 6.52 -21.62
N LYS A 172 12.01 7.79 -21.87
CA LYS A 172 12.46 8.50 -23.07
C LYS A 172 13.89 9.04 -23.04
N ASN A 173 14.62 8.97 -21.92
CA ASN A 173 15.96 9.58 -21.81
C ASN A 173 17.09 8.60 -21.44
N LEU A 174 16.94 7.30 -21.77
CA LEU A 174 18.03 6.31 -21.69
C LEU A 174 18.52 5.92 -23.09
N THR A 175 19.02 6.90 -23.84
CA THR A 175 20.04 6.74 -24.90
C THR A 175 20.86 8.01 -24.96
#